data_AF-A0A952TPD9-F1
#
_entry.id   AF-A0A952TPD9-F1
#
_cell.length_a   1.000
_cell.length_b   1.000
_cell.length_c   1.000
_cell.angle_alpha   90.00
_cell.angle_beta   90.00
_cell.angle_gamma   90.00
#
_symmetry.space_group_name_H-M   'P 1'
#
loop_
_entity.id
_entity.type
_entity.pdbx_description
1 polymer ?
#
loop_
_entity_poly.entity_id
_entity_poly.type
_entity_poly.pdbx_seq_one_letter_code
_entity_poly.pdbx_strand_id
1 'polypeptide(L)'
;MNPPLPETFVTVNGQQFTHADIFNVVDLFYSRVQEDAELSVPFRSVHDWPEHVSRLTHFWWIRFGGEPYQWTHYNPVPKHFHAGFNAELLARWLKLFERTLTETLPEAPAQLWSEIARRMGHALSLKNEIYGRAQGESV
;
A
#
# COMPACT_ATOMS: atom_id res chain seq x y z
N MET A 1 -20.87 1.45 -30.59
CA MET A 1 -20.05 0.33 -30.09
C MET A 1 -19.51 0.75 -28.74
N ASN A 2 -19.85 0.02 -27.67
CA ASN A 2 -19.17 0.23 -26.39
C ASN A 2 -17.73 -0.31 -26.54
N PRO A 3 -16.71 0.42 -26.06
CA PRO A 3 -15.38 -0.15 -25.98
C PRO A 3 -15.42 -1.40 -25.08
N PRO A 4 -14.55 -2.41 -25.32
CA PRO A 4 -14.44 -3.54 -24.42
C PRO A 4 -14.12 -3.02 -23.01
N LEU A 5 -14.71 -3.66 -22.00
CA LEU A 5 -14.35 -3.39 -20.60
C LEU A 5 -12.82 -3.60 -20.46
N PRO A 6 -12.09 -2.69 -19.80
CA PRO A 6 -10.65 -2.87 -19.58
C PRO A 6 -10.41 -4.14 -18.76
N GLU A 7 -9.20 -4.71 -18.85
CA GLU A 7 -8.83 -5.98 -18.21
C GLU A 7 -9.36 -6.07 -16.77
N THR A 8 -10.14 -7.13 -16.50
CA THR A 8 -10.85 -7.30 -15.24
C THR A 8 -9.93 -7.64 -14.06
N PHE A 9 -8.68 -8.02 -14.35
CA PHE A 9 -7.67 -8.44 -13.40
C PHE A 9 -6.25 -8.17 -13.92
N VAL A 10 -5.31 -8.03 -13.00
CA VAL A 10 -3.87 -7.99 -13.28
C VAL A 10 -3.22 -9.30 -12.88
N THR A 11 -2.16 -9.71 -13.60
CA THR A 11 -1.44 -10.95 -13.29
C THR A 11 -0.04 -10.64 -12.77
N VAL A 12 0.28 -11.14 -11.57
CA VAL A 12 1.61 -11.03 -10.95
C VAL A 12 2.08 -12.44 -10.61
N ASN A 13 3.20 -12.87 -11.19
CA ASN A 13 3.78 -14.20 -10.96
C ASN A 13 2.75 -15.36 -11.05
N GLY A 14 1.83 -15.28 -12.01
CA GLY A 14 0.79 -16.29 -12.24
C GLY A 14 -0.43 -16.20 -11.31
N GLN A 15 -0.46 -15.25 -10.36
CA GLN A 15 -1.64 -14.96 -9.54
C GLN A 15 -2.42 -13.79 -10.13
N GLN A 16 -3.74 -13.87 -10.10
CA GLN A 16 -4.63 -12.83 -10.60
C GLN A 16 -5.22 -12.02 -9.45
N PHE A 17 -5.31 -10.70 -9.63
CA PHE A 17 -5.98 -9.79 -8.72
C PHE A 17 -6.97 -8.94 -9.50
N THR A 18 -8.25 -9.00 -9.14
CA THR A 18 -9.22 -8.03 -9.67
C THR A 18 -9.04 -6.68 -8.99
N HIS A 19 -9.57 -5.63 -9.59
CA HIS A 19 -9.61 -4.31 -8.94
C HIS A 19 -10.37 -4.38 -7.60
N ALA A 20 -11.47 -5.14 -7.57
CA ALA A 20 -12.29 -5.34 -6.36
C ALA A 20 -11.51 -6.06 -5.24
N ASP A 21 -10.70 -7.06 -5.58
CA ASP A 21 -9.82 -7.72 -4.60
C ASP A 21 -8.87 -6.72 -3.95
N ILE A 22 -8.23 -5.88 -4.77
CA ILE A 22 -7.31 -4.85 -4.29
C ILE A 22 -8.04 -3.82 -3.43
N PHE A 23 -9.21 -3.36 -3.88
CA PHE A 23 -10.04 -2.42 -3.12
C PHE A 23 -10.42 -2.98 -1.75
N ASN A 24 -10.95 -4.20 -1.70
CA ASN A 24 -11.41 -4.82 -0.45
C ASN A 24 -10.27 -5.01 0.56
N VAL A 25 -9.09 -5.42 0.10
CA VAL A 25 -7.89 -5.52 0.95
C VAL A 25 -7.50 -4.16 1.50
N VAL A 26 -7.41 -3.14 0.64
CA VAL A 26 -6.97 -1.80 1.03
C VAL A 26 -7.97 -1.17 1.99
N ASP A 27 -9.26 -1.22 1.70
CA ASP A 27 -10.33 -0.66 2.53
C ASP A 27 -10.36 -1.31 3.93
N LEU A 28 -10.34 -2.65 3.98
CA LEU A 28 -10.31 -3.38 5.26
C LEU A 28 -9.00 -3.14 6.03
N PHE A 29 -7.88 -3.05 5.34
CA PHE A 29 -6.61 -2.79 5.99
C PHE A 29 -6.59 -1.39 6.64
N TYR A 30 -7.04 -0.36 5.92
CA TYR A 30 -7.02 1.00 6.43
C TYR A 30 -8.11 1.29 7.45
N SER A 31 -9.23 0.55 7.48
CA SER A 31 -10.15 0.61 8.63
C SER A 31 -9.48 0.10 9.91
N ARG A 32 -8.64 -0.94 9.82
CA ARG A 32 -7.87 -1.44 10.97
C ARG A 32 -6.74 -0.50 11.38
N VAL A 33 -6.07 0.14 10.42
CA VAL A 33 -5.04 1.15 10.72
C VAL A 33 -5.63 2.31 11.51
N GLN A 34 -6.87 2.70 11.22
CA GLN A 34 -7.57 3.75 11.98
C GLN A 34 -7.84 3.37 13.43
N GLU A 35 -8.10 2.09 13.71
CA GLU A 35 -8.36 1.57 15.06
C GLU A 35 -7.06 1.28 15.84
N ASP A 36 -5.93 1.18 15.16
CA ASP A 36 -4.64 0.87 15.77
C ASP A 36 -4.03 2.10 16.46
N ALA A 37 -3.71 1.97 17.75
CA ALA A 37 -3.27 3.10 18.57
C ALA A 37 -1.97 3.78 18.08
N GLU A 38 -1.08 3.05 17.42
CA GLU A 38 0.20 3.57 16.95
C GLU A 38 0.16 3.87 15.46
N LEU A 39 -0.36 2.94 14.64
CA LEU A 39 -0.45 3.11 13.19
C LEU A 39 -1.44 4.20 12.79
N SER A 40 -2.41 4.57 13.62
CA SER A 40 -3.32 5.68 13.31
C SER A 40 -2.63 7.05 13.36
N VAL A 41 -1.55 7.21 14.14
CA VAL A 41 -0.91 8.51 14.39
C VAL A 41 -0.41 9.18 13.11
N PRO A 42 0.34 8.49 12.22
CA PRO A 42 0.81 9.07 10.95
C PRO A 42 -0.33 9.47 9.98
N PHE A 43 -1.54 8.92 10.18
CA PHE A 43 -2.69 9.12 9.29
C PHE A 43 -3.72 10.13 9.84
N ARG A 44 -3.46 10.79 10.98
CA ARG A 44 -4.38 11.78 11.56
C ARG A 44 -4.71 12.98 10.65
N SER A 45 -3.86 13.25 9.65
CA SER A 45 -4.06 14.30 8.65
C SER A 45 -4.94 13.87 7.47
N VAL A 46 -5.34 12.58 7.40
CA VAL A 46 -6.28 12.09 6.39
C VAL A 46 -7.69 12.52 6.79
N HIS A 47 -8.29 13.39 5.98
CA HIS A 47 -9.65 13.91 6.21
C HIS A 47 -10.71 13.24 5.32
N ASP A 48 -10.30 12.69 4.18
CA ASP A 48 -11.17 12.00 3.22
C ASP A 48 -10.65 10.56 3.04
N TRP A 49 -11.19 9.64 3.84
CA TRP A 49 -10.81 8.23 3.80
C TRP A 49 -11.21 7.53 2.49
N PRO A 50 -12.41 7.75 1.92
CA PRO A 50 -12.74 7.24 0.59
C PRO A 50 -11.74 7.65 -0.50
N GLU A 51 -11.31 8.91 -0.55
CA GLU A 51 -10.27 9.37 -1.49
C GLU A 51 -8.94 8.67 -1.23
N HIS A 52 -8.56 8.56 0.05
CA HIS A 52 -7.29 7.95 0.45
C HIS A 52 -7.23 6.48 0.03
N VAL A 53 -8.27 5.71 0.32
CA VAL A 53 -8.41 4.31 -0.08
C VAL A 53 -8.38 4.19 -1.59
N SER A 54 -9.14 5.01 -2.33
CA SER A 54 -9.13 5.02 -3.80
C SER A 54 -7.73 5.19 -4.38
N ARG A 55 -6.93 6.11 -3.83
CA ARG A 55 -5.56 6.37 -4.28
C ARG A 55 -4.61 5.22 -3.99
N LEU A 56 -4.80 4.52 -2.87
CA LEU A 56 -3.98 3.38 -2.48
C LEU A 56 -4.35 2.12 -3.26
N THR A 57 -5.64 1.95 -3.58
CA THR A 57 -6.09 0.93 -4.54
C THR A 57 -5.48 1.19 -5.92
N HIS A 58 -5.49 2.44 -6.42
CA HIS A 58 -4.85 2.78 -7.68
C HIS A 58 -3.33 2.52 -7.64
N PHE A 59 -2.67 2.87 -6.54
CA PHE A 59 -1.24 2.58 -6.36
C PHE A 59 -0.92 1.09 -6.48
N TRP A 60 -1.70 0.22 -5.82
CA TRP A 60 -1.47 -1.23 -5.90
C TRP A 60 -1.81 -1.80 -7.28
N TRP A 61 -2.87 -1.30 -7.93
CA TRP A 61 -3.23 -1.68 -9.29
C TRP A 61 -2.09 -1.45 -10.28
N ILE A 62 -1.55 -0.23 -10.32
CA ILE A 62 -0.41 0.08 -11.20
C ILE A 62 0.85 -0.68 -10.79
N ARG A 63 1.05 -0.91 -9.48
CA ARG A 63 2.21 -1.67 -8.98
C ARG A 63 2.19 -3.13 -9.45
N PHE A 64 1.00 -3.68 -9.67
CA PHE A 64 0.75 -5.01 -10.20
C PHE A 64 0.70 -5.06 -11.73
N GLY A 65 0.97 -3.94 -12.41
CA GLY A 65 1.05 -3.86 -13.86
C GLY A 65 -0.27 -3.50 -14.55
N GLY A 66 -1.29 -3.09 -13.79
CA GLY A 66 -2.53 -2.58 -14.37
C GLY A 66 -2.36 -1.20 -14.98
N GLU A 67 -3.14 -0.91 -16.01
CA GLU A 67 -3.14 0.40 -16.66
C GLU A 67 -3.60 1.50 -15.68
N PRO A 68 -2.93 2.67 -15.66
CA PRO A 68 -3.31 3.77 -14.79
C PRO A 68 -4.69 4.32 -15.17
N TYR A 69 -5.53 4.54 -14.16
CA TYR A 69 -6.88 5.10 -14.32
C TYR A 69 -7.09 6.40 -13.53
N GLN A 70 -6.06 6.87 -12.82
CA GLN A 70 -6.02 8.18 -12.16
C GLN A 70 -4.76 8.94 -12.56
N TRP A 71 -4.91 10.25 -12.80
CA TRP A 71 -3.77 11.12 -13.07
C TRP A 71 -3.15 11.59 -11.73
N THR A 72 -2.31 10.75 -11.14
CA THR A 72 -1.62 11.02 -9.87
C THR A 72 -0.17 10.58 -9.92
N HIS A 73 0.73 11.41 -9.41
CA HIS A 73 2.14 11.06 -9.20
C HIS A 73 2.36 10.64 -7.76
N TYR A 74 2.87 9.42 -7.56
CA TYR A 74 3.21 8.91 -6.24
C TYR A 74 4.67 9.22 -5.90
N ASN A 75 4.89 10.01 -4.86
CA ASN A 75 6.21 10.23 -4.29
C ASN A 75 6.24 9.68 -2.84
N PRO A 76 6.41 8.36 -2.66
CA PRO A 76 6.22 7.73 -1.36
C PRO A 76 7.31 8.11 -0.35
N VAL A 77 8.57 8.28 -0.77
CA VAL A 77 9.70 8.47 0.17
C VAL A 77 9.50 9.70 1.07
N PRO A 78 9.32 10.94 0.55
CA PRO A 78 9.12 12.10 1.41
C PRO A 78 7.87 11.99 2.29
N LYS A 79 6.77 11.42 1.75
CA LYS A 79 5.54 11.23 2.52
C LYS A 79 5.75 10.33 3.73
N HIS A 80 6.42 9.20 3.56
CA HIS A 80 6.66 8.28 4.67
C HIS A 80 7.71 8.83 5.65
N PHE A 81 8.74 9.52 5.15
CA PHE A 81 9.73 10.19 5.99
C PHE A 81 9.07 11.20 6.94
N HIS A 82 8.31 12.16 6.41
CA HIS A 82 7.63 13.18 7.22
C HIS A 82 6.52 12.62 8.11
N ALA A 83 6.01 11.43 7.79
CA ALA A 83 5.02 10.72 8.61
C ALA A 83 5.65 9.96 9.80
N GLY A 84 6.98 10.02 9.98
CA GLY A 84 7.68 9.37 11.10
C GLY A 84 7.91 7.88 10.89
N PHE A 85 7.94 7.41 9.64
CA PHE A 85 8.18 6.01 9.31
C PHE A 85 9.46 5.47 9.96
N ASN A 86 9.35 4.33 10.63
CA ASN A 86 10.46 3.64 11.29
C ASN A 86 10.24 2.11 11.26
N ALA A 87 11.24 1.35 11.76
CA ALA A 87 11.22 -0.11 11.73
C ALA A 87 10.08 -0.73 12.56
N GLU A 88 9.72 -0.13 13.70
CA GLU A 88 8.64 -0.62 14.57
C GLU A 88 7.28 -0.45 13.90
N LEU A 89 7.00 0.75 13.37
CA LEU A 89 5.77 1.02 12.61
C LEU A 89 5.69 0.13 11.36
N LEU A 90 6.80 -0.08 10.65
CA LEU A 90 6.82 -0.98 9.50
C LEU A 90 6.46 -2.42 9.89
N ALA A 91 7.07 -2.96 10.96
CA ALA A 91 6.78 -4.31 11.43
C ALA A 91 5.31 -4.46 11.84
N ARG A 92 4.76 -3.47 12.53
CA ARG A 92 3.34 -3.43 12.94
C ARG A 92 2.41 -3.36 11.73
N TRP A 93 2.73 -2.49 10.75
CA TRP A 93 2.00 -2.36 9.50
C TRP A 93 1.99 -3.67 8.71
N LEU A 94 3.15 -4.31 8.55
CA LEU A 94 3.28 -5.57 7.80
C LEU A 94 2.50 -6.71 8.46
N LYS A 95 2.54 -6.82 9.79
CA LYS A 95 1.76 -7.82 10.54
C LYS A 95 0.26 -7.64 10.33
N LEU A 96 -0.22 -6.40 10.39
CA LEU A 96 -1.63 -6.08 10.18
C LEU A 96 -2.06 -6.31 8.73
N PHE A 97 -1.19 -5.98 7.78
CA PHE A 97 -1.44 -6.16 6.35
C PHE A 97 -1.48 -7.63 5.97
N GLU A 98 -0.52 -8.44 6.44
CA GLU A 98 -0.49 -9.89 6.22
C GLU A 98 -1.76 -10.56 6.76
N ARG A 99 -2.18 -10.22 7.98
CA ARG A 99 -3.46 -10.71 8.53
C ARG A 99 -4.63 -10.35 7.61
N THR A 100 -4.69 -9.11 7.14
CA THR A 100 -5.78 -8.66 6.27
C THR A 100 -5.79 -9.45 4.96
N LEU A 101 -4.63 -9.62 4.32
CA LEU A 101 -4.49 -10.41 3.10
C LEU A 101 -4.98 -11.84 3.27
N THR A 102 -4.61 -12.50 4.37
CA THR A 102 -5.02 -13.91 4.63
C THR A 102 -6.52 -14.07 4.89
N GLU A 103 -7.20 -13.01 5.35
CA GLU A 103 -8.64 -13.04 5.59
C GLU A 103 -9.46 -12.68 4.35
N THR A 104 -8.87 -11.97 3.38
CA THR A 104 -9.58 -11.46 2.18
C THR A 104 -9.26 -12.21 0.90
N LEU A 105 -8.13 -12.91 0.82
CA LEU A 105 -7.63 -13.54 -0.41
C LEU A 105 -7.33 -15.03 -0.19
N PRO A 106 -7.33 -15.83 -1.27
CA PRO A 106 -6.76 -17.17 -1.23
C PRO A 106 -5.27 -17.15 -0.82
N GLU A 107 -4.78 -18.28 -0.32
CA GLU A 107 -3.44 -18.38 0.28
C GLU A 107 -2.31 -17.92 -0.65
N ALA A 108 -2.27 -18.40 -1.90
CA ALA A 108 -1.22 -18.06 -2.85
C ALA A 108 -1.13 -16.55 -3.19
N PRO A 109 -2.22 -15.85 -3.58
CA PRO A 109 -2.18 -14.40 -3.80
C PRO A 109 -1.90 -13.61 -2.51
N ALA A 110 -2.39 -14.05 -1.34
CA ALA A 110 -2.10 -13.40 -0.06
C ALA A 110 -0.59 -13.45 0.29
N GLN A 111 0.04 -14.62 0.13
CA GLN A 111 1.48 -14.80 0.36
C GLN A 111 2.31 -13.95 -0.62
N LEU A 112 1.93 -13.94 -1.91
CA LEU A 112 2.62 -13.15 -2.93
C LEU A 112 2.57 -11.65 -2.61
N TRP A 113 1.39 -11.12 -2.30
CA TRP A 113 1.24 -9.70 -1.97
C TRP A 113 1.99 -9.35 -0.69
N SER A 114 1.92 -10.20 0.35
CA SER A 114 2.67 -10.01 1.59
C SER A 114 4.18 -9.89 1.33
N GLU A 115 4.74 -10.73 0.47
CA GLU A 115 6.16 -10.68 0.11
C GLU A 115 6.53 -9.42 -0.68
N ILE A 116 5.68 -8.99 -1.61
CA ILE A 116 5.87 -7.73 -2.35
C ILE A 116 5.87 -6.55 -1.37
N ALA A 117 4.92 -6.50 -0.43
CA ALA A 117 4.82 -5.45 0.57
C ALA A 117 6.05 -5.43 1.49
N ARG A 118 6.54 -6.58 1.96
CA ARG A 118 7.77 -6.71 2.75
C ARG A 118 8.98 -6.12 2.03
N ARG A 119 9.20 -6.53 0.78
CA ARG A 119 10.32 -6.02 -0.04
C ARG A 119 10.25 -4.51 -0.24
N MET A 120 9.06 -3.99 -0.52
CA MET A 120 8.86 -2.55 -0.70
C MET A 120 9.06 -1.77 0.59
N GLY A 121 8.58 -2.29 1.72
CA GLY A 121 8.77 -1.69 3.05
C GLY A 121 10.26 -1.59 3.43
N HIS A 122 11.02 -2.66 3.27
CA HIS A 122 12.47 -2.63 3.56
C HIS A 122 13.23 -1.68 2.60
N ALA A 123 12.86 -1.67 1.32
CA ALA A 123 13.46 -0.73 0.36
C ALA A 123 13.12 0.73 0.71
N LEU A 124 11.93 0.98 1.27
CA LEU A 124 11.51 2.31 1.74
C LEU A 124 12.31 2.76 2.97
N SER A 125 12.61 1.87 3.92
CA SER A 125 13.48 2.19 5.06
C SER A 125 14.83 2.75 4.59
N LEU A 126 15.52 2.04 3.69
CA LEU A 126 16.80 2.49 3.15
C LEU A 126 16.69 3.83 2.41
N LYS A 127 15.62 4.03 1.64
CA LYS A 127 15.40 5.29 0.91
C LYS A 127 15.11 6.45 1.85
N ASN A 128 14.39 6.24 2.95
CA ASN A 128 14.12 7.27 3.96
C ASN A 128 15.40 7.66 4.70
N GLU A 129 16.29 6.70 5.02
CA GLU A 129 17.60 7.01 5.59
C GLU A 129 18.45 7.88 4.66
N ILE A 130 18.50 7.53 3.37
CA ILE A 130 19.21 8.32 2.36
C ILE A 130 18.60 9.71 2.24
N TYR A 131 17.26 9.80 2.24
CA TYR A 131 16.54 11.07 2.18
C TYR A 131 16.85 11.96 3.38
N GLY A 132 16.80 11.42 4.61
CA GLY A 132 17.14 12.16 5.84
C GLY A 132 18.57 12.69 5.82
N ARG A 133 19.54 11.86 5.43
CA ARG A 133 20.94 12.29 5.28
C ARG A 133 21.09 13.44 4.28
N ALA A 134 20.35 13.41 3.18
CA ALA A 134 20.36 14.50 2.19
C ALA A 134 19.71 15.80 2.70
N GLN A 135 18.81 15.73 3.69
CA GLN A 135 18.22 16.90 4.36
C GLN A 135 19.09 17.42 5.54
N GLY A 136 20.18 16.73 5.89
CA GLY A 136 20.99 17.07 7.07
C GLY A 136 20.41 16.57 8.39
N GLU A 137 19.38 15.72 8.34
CA GLU A 137 18.78 15.07 9.50
C GLU A 137 19.43 13.70 9.71
N SER A 138 19.98 13.48 10.92
CA SER A 138 20.44 12.14 11.32
C SER A 138 19.23 11.40 11.90
N VAL A 139 18.82 10.31 11.26
CA VAL A 139 17.77 9.39 11.74
C VAL A 139 18.20 8.72 13.05
#